data_AF-A0A1S6XPA2-F1
#
_entry.id   AF-A0A1S6XPA2-F1
#
_cell.length_a   1.000
_cell.length_b   1.000
_cell.length_c   1.000
_cell.angle_alpha   90.00
_cell.angle_beta   90.00
_cell.angle_gamma   90.00
#
_symmetry.space_group_name_H-M   'P 1'
#
loop_
_entity.id
_entity.type
_entity.pdbx_description
1 polymer ?
#
loop_
_entity_poly.entity_id
_entity_poly.type
_entity_poly.pdbx_seq_one_letter_code
_entity_poly.pdbx_strand_id
1 'polypeptide(L)'
;MRVFSVHLLMPIFTTLILAILCSNAFSQTVSSPKKIPIPLARPYPFAITEKPKNQFKSTNNTINNNLTTNDIISVNQLKLGLDTLSNKNIAKTIALRNTMAKNSLDRHILTWAINTSNHTDIPSSELFNAINELKGWPGMATMKRNAERAFINETSSSQIIIQKFAHTHPLTVQGMAALAKALIATGKTTRARQIIAPWWYKAQLSAKEEELILKNASAALKPVDHLKRMQIMLYENRIDSAGRIAMLARAQSLFNAFVAVANNDPRAAQKLQAVDRSWKQDPLLQFAHIRYLRRTGQYSAAATLMMKAPKDAASLINPDAWWIERRTISREMLDLNKPKIAYQLVATYTGLTPSSAADAEFHAGWYALRFLHDPKLAMHHFTRIPQLSPHHFLKSRGYYWMGRTAEILGDHENARHYFHRAARFNITYYGQLAASRLNQKSLAFPSLNQQLLNGNVLAHEKL
;
A
#
# COMPACT_ATOMS: atom_id res chain seq x y z
N MET A 1 11.13 -47.02 55.54
CA MET A 1 12.19 -46.59 56.51
C MET A 1 12.73 -45.26 56.02
N ARG A 2 12.82 -44.16 56.77
CA ARG A 2 12.28 -43.73 58.09
C ARG A 2 11.72 -42.29 57.87
N VAL A 3 10.59 -41.76 58.40
CA VAL A 3 9.76 -41.91 59.62
C VAL A 3 10.00 -40.79 60.67
N PHE A 4 8.90 -40.13 61.12
CA PHE A 4 8.75 -39.07 62.16
C PHE A 4 9.35 -37.66 61.85
N SER A 5 8.83 -36.51 62.31
CA SER A 5 7.58 -36.07 63.01
C SER A 5 7.28 -34.57 62.65
N VAL A 6 6.11 -33.90 62.79
CA VAL A 6 4.80 -34.03 63.49
C VAL A 6 4.63 -33.10 64.73
N HIS A 7 3.41 -32.49 64.89
CA HIS A 7 2.86 -31.62 65.96
C HIS A 7 3.26 -30.11 66.00
N LEU A 8 2.44 -29.14 66.48
CA LEU A 8 0.95 -28.97 66.62
C LEU A 8 0.60 -27.48 67.00
N LEU A 9 -0.70 -27.17 67.15
CA LEU A 9 -1.34 -26.08 67.95
C LEU A 9 -1.71 -24.71 67.32
N MET A 10 -3.02 -24.61 67.01
CA MET A 10 -3.93 -23.44 67.14
C MET A 10 -4.32 -23.28 68.65
N PRO A 11 -4.92 -22.16 69.18
CA PRO A 11 -6.24 -21.64 68.73
C PRO A 11 -6.67 -20.15 69.00
N ILE A 12 -7.65 -19.68 68.17
CA ILE A 12 -8.95 -18.99 68.46
C ILE A 12 -9.05 -17.70 69.36
N PHE A 13 -9.85 -16.71 68.89
CA PHE A 13 -10.88 -15.82 69.53
C PHE A 13 -11.05 -14.57 68.59
N THR A 14 -12.16 -13.99 68.09
CA THR A 14 -13.57 -13.67 68.50
C THR A 14 -13.71 -12.53 69.53
N THR A 15 -14.49 -11.44 69.35
CA THR A 15 -15.49 -11.02 68.29
C THR A 15 -15.53 -9.46 68.14
N LEU A 16 -16.52 -8.65 67.70
CA LEU A 16 -18.00 -8.76 67.47
C LEU A 16 -18.54 -7.88 66.29
N ILE A 17 -19.48 -6.93 66.53
CA ILE A 17 -20.39 -6.24 65.56
C ILE A 17 -20.64 -4.76 65.97
N LEU A 18 -20.76 -3.80 65.03
CA LEU A 18 -21.94 -2.92 64.74
C LEU A 18 -21.60 -1.71 63.82
N ALA A 19 -22.60 -1.03 63.25
CA ALA A 19 -22.48 0.01 62.22
C ALA A 19 -23.13 1.36 62.61
N ILE A 20 -22.79 2.44 61.89
CA ILE A 20 -23.51 3.74 61.82
C ILE A 20 -23.34 4.34 60.40
N LEU A 21 -24.36 5.08 59.93
CA LEU A 21 -24.38 5.83 58.66
C LEU A 21 -24.08 7.31 58.89
N CYS A 22 -23.33 7.96 57.98
CA CYS A 22 -23.61 9.34 57.55
C CYS A 22 -22.85 9.75 56.27
N SER A 23 -23.30 10.83 55.63
CA SER A 23 -22.89 11.24 54.28
C SER A 23 -21.87 12.39 54.28
N ASN A 24 -20.94 12.41 53.30
CA ASN A 24 -20.85 13.44 52.26
C ASN A 24 -19.56 13.29 51.40
N ALA A 25 -19.54 13.95 50.23
CA ALA A 25 -18.48 13.81 49.24
C ALA A 25 -17.50 15.01 49.24
N PHE A 26 -16.24 14.78 48.83
CA PHE A 26 -15.68 15.35 47.60
C PHE A 26 -14.31 14.76 47.23
N SER A 27 -13.87 14.98 45.98
CA SER A 27 -12.49 14.87 45.45
C SER A 27 -11.65 13.64 45.79
N GLN A 28 -11.64 12.65 44.88
CA GLN A 28 -10.47 11.78 44.69
C GLN A 28 -9.61 12.28 43.52
N THR A 29 -8.30 12.43 43.76
CA THR A 29 -7.31 12.79 42.74
C THR A 29 -6.92 11.55 41.92
N VAL A 30 -7.13 11.60 40.59
CA VAL A 30 -6.80 10.47 39.71
C VAL A 30 -5.30 10.36 39.51
N SER A 31 -4.67 9.46 40.27
CA SER A 31 -3.26 9.10 40.12
C SER A 31 -3.00 8.45 38.75
N SER A 32 -1.95 8.90 38.06
CA SER A 32 -1.57 8.36 36.74
C SER A 32 -0.80 7.03 36.90
N PRO A 33 -1.25 5.91 36.30
CA PRO A 33 -0.62 4.60 36.49
C PRO A 33 0.76 4.52 35.84
N LYS A 34 1.77 4.11 36.60
CA LYS A 34 3.18 3.97 36.18
C LYS A 34 3.46 2.84 35.16
N LYS A 35 2.45 2.12 34.66
CA LYS A 35 2.57 1.05 33.66
C LYS A 35 1.82 1.41 32.38
N ILE A 36 2.54 1.41 31.25
CA ILE A 36 1.96 1.54 29.90
C ILE A 36 1.25 0.21 29.56
N PRO A 37 0.02 0.21 29.03
CA PRO A 37 -0.69 -1.02 28.70
C PRO A 37 0.00 -1.80 27.58
N ILE A 38 0.11 -3.11 27.76
CA ILE A 38 0.51 -4.07 26.73
C ILE A 38 -0.74 -4.37 25.88
N PRO A 39 -0.67 -4.34 24.53
CA PRO A 39 -1.81 -4.69 23.70
C PRO A 39 -2.10 -6.20 23.78
N LEU A 40 -3.24 -6.56 24.37
CA LEU A 40 -3.79 -7.91 24.33
C LEU A 40 -4.48 -8.20 22.98
N ALA A 41 -4.96 -9.43 22.82
CA ALA A 41 -5.29 -10.03 21.53
C ALA A 41 -6.58 -9.50 20.83
N ARG A 42 -6.89 -10.11 19.69
CA ARG A 42 -7.91 -9.70 18.69
C ARG A 42 -9.37 -9.76 19.19
N PRO A 43 -10.32 -9.11 18.48
CA PRO A 43 -11.57 -8.61 19.08
C PRO A 43 -12.67 -9.67 19.25
N TYR A 44 -13.67 -9.28 20.06
CA TYR A 44 -14.96 -9.96 20.16
C TYR A 44 -15.71 -10.05 18.81
N PRO A 45 -16.60 -11.04 18.63
CA PRO A 45 -17.45 -11.13 17.45
C PRO A 45 -18.44 -9.96 17.35
N PHE A 46 -18.78 -9.55 16.13
CA PHE A 46 -19.94 -8.68 15.90
C PHE A 46 -21.22 -9.47 16.15
N ALA A 47 -21.94 -9.15 17.22
CA ALA A 47 -23.33 -9.57 17.38
C ALA A 47 -24.18 -8.89 16.30
N ILE A 48 -24.96 -9.67 15.55
CA ILE A 48 -25.88 -9.14 14.54
C ILE A 48 -27.15 -8.68 15.26
N THR A 49 -27.19 -7.41 15.66
CA THR A 49 -28.43 -6.75 16.04
C THR A 49 -29.20 -6.35 14.78
N GLU A 50 -30.52 -6.52 14.81
CA GLU A 50 -31.38 -6.31 13.65
C GLU A 50 -31.43 -4.84 13.20
N LYS A 51 -31.57 -4.61 11.90
CA LYS A 51 -31.71 -3.25 11.35
C LYS A 51 -33.10 -2.69 11.69
N PRO A 52 -33.24 -1.56 12.40
CA PRO A 52 -34.51 -0.85 12.43
C PRO A 52 -34.86 -0.39 11.01
N LYS A 53 -36.08 -0.69 10.54
CA LYS A 53 -36.61 -0.25 9.25
C LYS A 53 -37.00 1.24 9.28
N ASN A 54 -36.04 2.11 9.56
CA ASN A 54 -36.23 3.54 9.33
C ASN A 54 -36.25 3.78 7.81
N GLN A 55 -37.45 3.94 7.26
CA GLN A 55 -37.63 4.59 5.97
C GLN A 55 -36.93 5.95 6.04
N PHE A 56 -36.00 6.20 5.12
CA PHE A 56 -35.60 7.57 4.83
C PHE A 56 -36.83 8.29 4.27
N LYS A 57 -37.54 9.04 5.12
CA LYS A 57 -38.53 10.01 4.65
C LYS A 57 -37.80 10.93 3.69
N SER A 58 -38.31 11.04 2.46
CA SER A 58 -37.83 12.06 1.53
C SER A 58 -38.04 13.42 2.17
N THR A 59 -36.97 14.06 2.61
CA THR A 59 -36.96 15.50 2.84
C THR A 59 -37.12 16.13 1.47
N ASN A 60 -38.36 16.38 1.09
CA ASN A 60 -38.71 17.11 -0.12
C ASN A 60 -38.22 18.55 0.03
N ASN A 61 -36.93 18.75 -0.24
CA ASN A 61 -36.41 20.07 -0.57
C ASN A 61 -37.18 20.51 -1.81
N THR A 62 -38.08 21.47 -1.65
CA THR A 62 -38.87 22.04 -2.76
C THR A 62 -37.94 22.82 -3.68
N ILE A 63 -37.28 22.11 -4.59
CA ILE A 63 -36.61 22.72 -5.73
C ILE A 63 -37.74 23.29 -6.59
N ASN A 64 -37.74 24.60 -6.80
CA ASN A 64 -38.70 25.29 -7.66
C ASN A 64 -38.41 24.93 -9.13
N ASN A 65 -38.87 23.75 -9.55
CA ASN A 65 -38.69 23.18 -10.87
C ASN A 65 -39.59 23.87 -11.91
N ASN A 66 -39.33 25.16 -12.17
CA ASN A 66 -39.72 25.80 -13.43
C ASN A 66 -38.79 25.32 -14.55
N LEU A 67 -38.79 24.00 -14.79
CA LEU A 67 -38.13 23.36 -15.92
C LEU A 67 -38.80 23.87 -17.19
N THR A 68 -38.04 24.52 -18.06
CA THR A 68 -38.55 24.96 -19.35
C THR A 68 -38.79 23.75 -20.25
N THR A 69 -39.60 23.93 -21.30
CA THR A 69 -39.80 22.91 -22.34
C THR A 69 -38.46 22.43 -22.92
N ASN A 70 -37.46 23.30 -23.00
CA ASN A 70 -36.11 22.98 -23.49
C ASN A 70 -35.31 22.09 -22.51
N ASP A 71 -35.48 22.28 -21.20
CA ASP A 71 -34.87 21.43 -20.18
C ASP A 71 -35.49 20.02 -20.20
N ILE A 72 -36.83 19.94 -20.33
CA ILE A 72 -37.56 18.68 -20.46
C ILE A 72 -37.14 17.93 -21.74
N ILE A 73 -36.96 18.65 -22.86
CA ILE A 73 -36.44 18.05 -24.10
C ILE A 73 -34.99 17.57 -23.92
N SER A 74 -34.11 18.36 -23.29
CA SER A 74 -32.70 17.97 -23.04
C SER A 74 -32.60 16.71 -22.19
N VAL A 75 -33.28 16.66 -21.04
CA VAL A 75 -33.29 15.49 -20.14
C VAL A 75 -33.79 14.23 -20.86
N ASN A 76 -34.82 14.35 -21.70
CA ASN A 76 -35.31 13.22 -22.49
C ASN A 76 -34.32 12.78 -23.59
N GLN A 77 -33.63 13.71 -24.26
CA GLN A 77 -32.57 13.40 -25.22
C GLN A 77 -31.37 12.72 -24.54
N LEU A 78 -30.92 13.22 -23.39
CA LEU A 78 -29.82 12.63 -22.61
C LEU A 78 -30.17 11.22 -22.16
N LYS A 79 -31.36 11.03 -21.57
CA LYS A 79 -31.85 9.71 -21.17
C LYS A 79 -31.87 8.75 -22.37
N LEU A 80 -32.48 9.14 -23.49
CA LEU A 80 -32.55 8.30 -24.70
C LEU A 80 -31.16 7.95 -25.23
N GLY A 81 -30.20 8.88 -25.17
CA GLY A 81 -28.79 8.63 -25.50
C GLY A 81 -28.17 7.55 -24.61
N LEU A 82 -28.29 7.70 -23.29
CA LEU A 82 -27.77 6.73 -22.30
C LEU A 82 -28.47 5.36 -22.41
N ASP A 83 -29.78 5.32 -22.67
CA ASP A 83 -30.54 4.10 -22.93
C ASP A 83 -30.03 3.41 -24.21
N THR A 84 -29.76 4.15 -25.30
CA THR A 84 -29.18 3.56 -26.52
C THR A 84 -27.74 3.08 -26.36
N LEU A 85 -26.95 3.73 -25.50
CA LEU A 85 -25.59 3.31 -25.15
C LEU A 85 -25.61 2.01 -24.34
N SER A 86 -26.49 1.91 -23.34
CA SER A 86 -26.70 0.69 -22.54
C SER A 86 -27.10 -0.50 -23.42
N ASN A 87 -27.97 -0.25 -24.41
CA ASN A 87 -28.36 -1.22 -25.44
C ASN A 87 -27.31 -1.40 -26.56
N LYS A 88 -26.07 -0.89 -26.37
CA LYS A 88 -24.92 -1.03 -27.29
C LYS A 88 -25.11 -0.47 -28.70
N ASN A 89 -26.14 0.34 -28.95
CA ASN A 89 -26.39 0.93 -30.26
C ASN A 89 -25.55 2.20 -30.44
N ILE A 90 -24.25 2.00 -30.67
CA ILE A 90 -23.23 3.06 -30.73
C ILE A 90 -23.57 4.10 -31.80
N ALA A 91 -23.97 3.67 -32.99
CA ALA A 91 -24.33 4.57 -34.10
C ALA A 91 -25.51 5.49 -33.73
N LYS A 92 -26.59 4.94 -33.15
CA LYS A 92 -27.74 5.73 -32.69
C LYS A 92 -27.37 6.65 -31.51
N THR A 93 -26.51 6.19 -30.61
CA THR A 93 -26.00 6.99 -29.48
C THR A 93 -25.23 8.23 -29.97
N ILE A 94 -24.32 8.04 -30.93
CA ILE A 94 -23.53 9.11 -31.54
C ILE A 94 -24.43 10.08 -32.32
N ALA A 95 -25.43 9.58 -33.05
CA ALA A 95 -26.41 10.41 -33.74
C ALA A 95 -27.21 11.29 -32.76
N LEU A 96 -27.72 10.71 -31.66
CA LEU A 96 -28.45 11.45 -30.62
C LEU A 96 -27.57 12.52 -29.95
N ARG A 97 -26.32 12.18 -29.60
CA ARG A 97 -25.34 13.16 -29.11
C ARG A 97 -25.13 14.31 -30.10
N ASN A 98 -25.10 14.02 -31.40
CA ASN A 98 -24.89 15.03 -32.43
C ASN A 98 -26.12 15.93 -32.68
N THR A 99 -27.32 15.53 -32.23
CA THR A 99 -28.50 16.42 -32.22
C THR A 99 -28.55 17.38 -31.02
N MET A 100 -27.72 17.17 -30.00
CA MET A 100 -27.64 18.06 -28.83
C MET A 100 -26.81 19.31 -29.13
N ALA A 101 -27.15 20.43 -28.49
CA ALA A 101 -26.40 21.69 -28.62
C ALA A 101 -24.92 21.49 -28.25
N LYS A 102 -24.00 21.98 -29.11
CA LYS A 102 -22.57 21.60 -29.11
C LYS A 102 -21.88 21.73 -27.74
N ASN A 103 -22.24 22.74 -26.96
CA ASN A 103 -21.59 23.04 -25.67
C ASN A 103 -22.46 22.69 -24.45
N SER A 104 -23.59 21.98 -24.62
CA SER A 104 -24.48 21.67 -23.49
C SER A 104 -23.87 20.67 -22.52
N LEU A 105 -24.29 20.74 -21.26
CA LEU A 105 -23.88 19.77 -20.24
C LEU A 105 -24.25 18.35 -20.65
N ASP A 106 -25.47 18.15 -21.15
CA ASP A 106 -26.00 16.87 -21.61
C ASP A 106 -25.19 16.27 -22.76
N ARG A 107 -24.77 17.09 -23.74
CA ARG A 107 -23.88 16.63 -24.80
C ARG A 107 -22.54 16.18 -24.23
N HIS A 108 -21.95 16.94 -23.32
CA HIS A 108 -20.69 16.56 -22.66
C HIS A 108 -20.83 15.29 -21.80
N ILE A 109 -21.94 15.11 -21.07
CA ILE A 109 -22.23 13.87 -20.32
C ILE A 109 -22.34 12.68 -21.28
N LEU A 110 -23.01 12.82 -22.42
CA LEU A 110 -23.13 11.73 -23.39
C LEU A 110 -21.81 11.46 -24.13
N THR A 111 -21.03 12.48 -24.48
CA THR A 111 -19.63 12.35 -24.96
C THR A 111 -18.79 11.57 -23.93
N TRP A 112 -18.92 11.91 -22.65
CA TRP A 112 -18.20 11.27 -21.53
C TRP A 112 -18.61 9.80 -21.35
N ALA A 113 -19.91 9.52 -21.40
CA ALA A 113 -20.47 8.17 -21.26
C ALA A 113 -20.04 7.26 -22.42
N ILE A 114 -20.16 7.73 -23.68
CA ILE A 114 -19.67 7.02 -24.86
C ILE A 114 -18.18 6.68 -24.67
N ASN A 115 -17.35 7.67 -24.33
CA ASN A 115 -15.91 7.45 -24.23
C ASN A 115 -15.54 6.48 -23.10
N THR A 116 -16.19 6.57 -21.94
CA THR A 116 -15.88 5.70 -20.79
C THR A 116 -16.45 4.28 -20.90
N SER A 117 -17.50 4.07 -21.71
CA SER A 117 -18.20 2.77 -21.89
C SER A 117 -17.33 1.56 -22.25
N ASN A 118 -16.18 1.79 -22.91
CA ASN A 118 -15.27 0.74 -23.40
C ASN A 118 -15.93 -0.26 -24.39
N HIS A 119 -16.90 0.18 -25.19
CA HIS A 119 -17.33 -0.58 -26.37
C HIS A 119 -16.23 -0.60 -27.44
N THR A 120 -16.09 -1.72 -28.15
CA THR A 120 -15.08 -1.95 -29.18
C THR A 120 -15.30 -1.17 -30.47
N ASP A 121 -16.55 -0.77 -30.71
CA ASP A 121 -17.04 -0.35 -32.03
C ASP A 121 -17.18 1.19 -32.12
N ILE A 122 -16.61 1.91 -31.15
CA ILE A 122 -16.52 3.37 -31.12
C ILE A 122 -15.20 3.78 -31.82
N PRO A 123 -15.23 4.57 -32.91
CA PRO A 123 -14.03 4.99 -33.61
C PRO A 123 -13.03 5.73 -32.71
N SER A 124 -11.73 5.46 -32.89
CA SER A 124 -10.67 6.10 -32.10
C SER A 124 -10.64 7.62 -32.28
N SER A 125 -11.05 8.11 -33.45
CA SER A 125 -11.24 9.54 -33.73
C SER A 125 -12.28 10.19 -32.81
N GLU A 126 -13.45 9.56 -32.61
CA GLU A 126 -14.47 10.00 -31.64
C GLU A 126 -13.89 10.05 -30.22
N LEU A 127 -13.13 9.03 -29.83
CA LEU A 127 -12.52 8.94 -28.50
C LEU A 127 -11.40 9.98 -28.28
N PHE A 128 -10.58 10.29 -29.28
CA PHE A 128 -9.57 11.35 -29.20
C PHE A 128 -10.19 12.77 -29.25
N ASN A 129 -11.25 12.97 -30.02
CA ASN A 129 -11.98 14.24 -30.05
C ASN A 129 -12.63 14.52 -28.68
N ALA A 130 -13.30 13.53 -28.10
CA ALA A 130 -13.86 13.59 -26.76
C ALA A 130 -12.82 13.90 -25.66
N ILE A 131 -11.58 13.38 -25.78
CA ILE A 131 -10.48 13.71 -24.86
C ILE A 131 -10.05 15.18 -24.96
N ASN A 132 -10.16 15.79 -26.15
CA ASN A 132 -9.83 17.20 -26.37
C ASN A 132 -10.96 18.15 -25.96
N GLU A 133 -12.21 17.72 -26.11
CA GLU A 133 -13.43 18.41 -25.66
C GLU A 133 -13.53 18.41 -24.13
N LEU A 134 -13.38 17.25 -23.50
CA LEU A 134 -13.63 17.03 -22.07
C LEU A 134 -12.37 17.19 -21.20
N LYS A 135 -11.56 18.23 -21.45
CA LYS A 135 -10.37 18.51 -20.64
C LYS A 135 -10.77 18.80 -19.19
N GLY A 136 -10.08 18.18 -18.24
CA GLY A 136 -10.37 18.29 -16.79
C GLY A 136 -11.48 17.38 -16.27
N TRP A 137 -12.24 16.71 -17.14
CA TRP A 137 -13.34 15.82 -16.71
C TRP A 137 -12.84 14.55 -15.99
N PRO A 138 -13.66 13.97 -15.08
CA PRO A 138 -13.34 12.72 -14.39
C PRO A 138 -13.13 11.57 -15.39
N GLY A 139 -12.30 10.59 -15.04
CA GLY A 139 -12.08 9.41 -15.89
C GLY A 139 -11.14 9.62 -17.09
N MET A 140 -10.49 10.78 -17.23
CA MET A 140 -9.53 11.09 -18.30
C MET A 140 -8.44 10.01 -18.55
N ALA A 141 -8.01 9.30 -17.50
CA ALA A 141 -7.08 8.16 -17.64
C ALA A 141 -7.72 6.92 -18.29
N THR A 142 -9.00 6.66 -18.02
CA THR A 142 -9.81 5.62 -18.68
C THR A 142 -10.06 5.99 -20.14
N MET A 143 -10.44 7.24 -20.40
CA MET A 143 -10.68 7.74 -21.76
C MET A 143 -9.47 7.53 -22.67
N LYS A 144 -8.28 7.96 -22.22
CA LYS A 144 -7.03 7.77 -22.97
C LYS A 144 -6.71 6.29 -23.24
N ARG A 145 -7.02 5.38 -22.31
CA ARG A 145 -6.87 3.93 -22.49
C ARG A 145 -7.90 3.38 -23.49
N ASN A 146 -9.13 3.85 -23.46
CA ASN A 146 -10.18 3.43 -24.39
C ASN A 146 -9.86 3.87 -25.82
N ALA A 147 -9.46 5.14 -26.01
CA ALA A 147 -9.00 5.68 -27.29
C ALA A 147 -7.78 4.92 -27.85
N GLU A 148 -6.84 4.51 -26.98
CA GLU A 148 -5.70 3.68 -27.38
C GLU A 148 -6.14 2.28 -27.84
N ARG A 149 -7.08 1.61 -27.16
CA ARG A 149 -7.56 0.28 -27.61
C ARG A 149 -8.26 0.36 -28.96
N ALA A 150 -9.15 1.33 -29.17
CA ALA A 150 -9.83 1.51 -30.46
C ALA A 150 -8.81 1.74 -31.59
N PHE A 151 -7.83 2.64 -31.38
CA PHE A 151 -6.78 2.90 -32.36
C PHE A 151 -5.97 1.64 -32.73
N ILE A 152 -5.67 0.77 -31.76
CA ILE A 152 -4.94 -0.48 -31.99
C ILE A 152 -5.80 -1.56 -32.66
N ASN A 153 -7.12 -1.54 -32.45
CA ASN A 153 -8.05 -2.41 -33.20
C ASN A 153 -8.18 -1.96 -34.67
N GLU A 154 -8.15 -0.65 -34.91
CA GLU A 154 -8.31 -0.03 -36.24
C GLU A 154 -7.04 -0.09 -37.11
N THR A 155 -5.84 -0.13 -36.50
CA THR A 155 -4.58 0.01 -37.25
C THR A 155 -3.69 -1.25 -37.24
N SER A 156 -3.38 -1.73 -38.44
CA SER A 156 -2.38 -2.81 -38.66
C SER A 156 -1.03 -2.31 -39.19
N SER A 157 -0.88 -1.01 -39.47
CA SER A 157 0.36 -0.45 -40.02
C SER A 157 1.41 -0.25 -38.94
N SER A 158 2.50 -1.02 -39.00
CA SER A 158 3.62 -0.94 -38.05
C SER A 158 4.23 0.47 -37.98
N GLN A 159 4.30 1.18 -39.11
CA GLN A 159 4.84 2.55 -39.14
C GLN A 159 3.91 3.56 -38.43
N ILE A 160 2.60 3.43 -38.60
CA ILE A 160 1.61 4.30 -37.92
C ILE A 160 1.61 4.03 -36.40
N ILE A 161 1.73 2.77 -35.98
CA ILE A 161 1.87 2.39 -34.55
C ILE A 161 3.14 3.01 -33.95
N ILE A 162 4.29 2.91 -34.64
CA ILE A 162 5.56 3.50 -34.20
C ILE A 162 5.46 5.03 -34.12
N GLN A 163 4.80 5.67 -35.09
CA GLN A 163 4.59 7.12 -35.10
C GLN A 163 3.70 7.58 -33.93
N LYS A 164 2.60 6.86 -33.64
CA LYS A 164 1.70 7.17 -32.51
C LYS A 164 2.43 7.21 -31.17
N PHE A 165 3.39 6.30 -30.97
CA PHE A 165 4.18 6.15 -29.75
C PHE A 165 5.62 6.66 -29.92
N ALA A 166 5.86 7.60 -30.82
CA ALA A 166 7.19 8.19 -31.04
C ALA A 166 7.70 8.96 -29.80
N HIS A 167 6.78 9.62 -29.09
CA HIS A 167 7.06 10.50 -27.94
C HIS A 167 6.28 10.13 -26.66
N THR A 168 5.48 9.06 -26.69
CA THR A 168 4.64 8.61 -25.58
C THR A 168 4.67 7.09 -25.46
N HIS A 169 4.66 6.58 -24.23
CA HIS A 169 4.54 5.14 -24.01
C HIS A 169 3.07 4.69 -24.05
N PRO A 170 2.77 3.49 -24.58
CA PRO A 170 1.44 2.89 -24.51
C PRO A 170 0.94 2.78 -23.06
N LEU A 171 -0.31 3.13 -22.84
CA LEU A 171 -1.00 3.01 -21.55
C LEU A 171 -1.55 1.59 -21.33
N THR A 172 -1.85 0.87 -22.40
CA THR A 172 -2.55 -0.42 -22.40
C THR A 172 -1.63 -1.59 -22.76
N VAL A 173 -2.03 -2.81 -22.38
CA VAL A 173 -1.34 -4.05 -22.78
C VAL A 173 -1.40 -4.23 -24.29
N GLN A 174 -2.54 -3.88 -24.91
CA GLN A 174 -2.76 -3.95 -26.35
C GLN A 174 -1.79 -3.04 -27.11
N GLY A 175 -1.69 -1.76 -26.72
CA GLY A 175 -0.75 -0.81 -27.32
C GLY A 175 0.71 -1.20 -27.07
N MET A 176 1.03 -1.73 -25.89
CA MET A 176 2.39 -2.22 -25.59
C MET A 176 2.78 -3.44 -26.44
N ALA A 177 1.87 -4.41 -26.60
CA ALA A 177 2.06 -5.56 -27.48
C ALA A 177 2.21 -5.13 -28.95
N ALA A 178 1.34 -4.24 -29.43
CA ALA A 178 1.36 -3.74 -30.80
C ALA A 178 2.63 -2.93 -31.12
N LEU A 179 3.08 -2.05 -30.21
CA LEU A 179 4.32 -1.30 -30.37
C LEU A 179 5.55 -2.22 -30.39
N ALA A 180 5.61 -3.21 -29.49
CA ALA A 180 6.69 -4.19 -29.49
C ALA A 180 6.74 -4.97 -30.82
N LYS A 181 5.59 -5.48 -31.28
CA LYS A 181 5.44 -6.18 -32.57
C LYS A 181 5.91 -5.30 -33.74
N ALA A 182 5.43 -4.06 -33.82
CA ALA A 182 5.75 -3.13 -34.89
C ALA A 182 7.24 -2.76 -34.94
N LEU A 183 7.87 -2.56 -33.77
CA LEU A 183 9.31 -2.32 -33.68
C LEU A 183 10.12 -3.55 -34.11
N ILE A 184 9.75 -4.75 -33.68
CA ILE A 184 10.41 -6.00 -34.09
C ILE A 184 10.27 -6.21 -35.62
N ALA A 185 9.05 -6.08 -36.15
CA ALA A 185 8.75 -6.25 -37.58
C ALA A 185 9.43 -5.21 -38.49
N THR A 186 9.89 -4.08 -37.95
CA THR A 186 10.66 -3.06 -38.67
C THR A 186 12.15 -3.04 -38.29
N GLY A 187 12.68 -4.17 -37.79
CA GLY A 187 14.10 -4.37 -37.46
C GLY A 187 14.59 -3.67 -36.18
N LYS A 188 13.73 -2.92 -35.51
CA LYS A 188 14.06 -2.07 -34.33
C LYS A 188 13.98 -2.85 -33.02
N THR A 189 14.35 -4.13 -33.02
CA THR A 189 14.25 -5.05 -31.87
C THR A 189 14.99 -4.54 -30.62
N THR A 190 16.11 -3.82 -30.78
CA THR A 190 16.81 -3.16 -29.66
C THR A 190 15.95 -2.09 -28.98
N ARG A 191 15.24 -1.25 -29.76
CA ARG A 191 14.29 -0.26 -29.25
C ARG A 191 13.06 -0.92 -28.65
N ALA A 192 12.57 -2.02 -29.25
CA ALA A 192 11.51 -2.83 -28.67
C ALA A 192 11.90 -3.32 -27.26
N ARG A 193 13.10 -3.89 -27.12
CA ARG A 193 13.66 -4.38 -25.86
C ARG A 193 13.75 -3.30 -24.79
N GLN A 194 14.28 -2.12 -25.15
CA GLN A 194 14.43 -0.97 -24.25
C GLN A 194 13.08 -0.52 -23.64
N ILE A 195 11.98 -0.64 -24.40
CA ILE A 195 10.64 -0.27 -23.94
C ILE A 195 9.96 -1.42 -23.19
N ILE A 196 9.94 -2.64 -23.76
CA ILE A 196 9.15 -3.74 -23.21
C ILE A 196 9.72 -4.31 -21.91
N ALA A 197 11.04 -4.49 -21.79
CA ALA A 197 11.60 -5.23 -20.66
C ALA A 197 11.41 -4.49 -19.30
N PRO A 198 11.68 -3.18 -19.16
CA PRO A 198 11.43 -2.46 -17.91
C PRO A 198 9.96 -2.44 -17.48
N TRP A 199 9.04 -2.41 -18.44
CA TRP A 199 7.59 -2.53 -18.22
C TRP A 199 7.20 -3.96 -17.80
N TRP A 200 7.73 -4.96 -18.50
CA TRP A 200 7.46 -6.39 -18.29
C TRP A 200 7.80 -6.85 -16.87
N TYR A 201 8.87 -6.32 -16.26
CA TYR A 201 9.22 -6.65 -14.87
C TYR A 201 8.08 -6.30 -13.87
N LYS A 202 7.32 -5.23 -14.15
CA LYS A 202 6.38 -4.61 -13.19
C LYS A 202 4.90 -4.76 -13.57
N ALA A 203 4.59 -5.07 -14.83
CA ALA A 203 3.21 -5.09 -15.32
C ALA A 203 2.36 -6.17 -14.63
N GLN A 204 1.32 -5.76 -13.90
CA GLN A 204 0.32 -6.69 -13.37
C GLN A 204 -0.65 -7.06 -14.50
N LEU A 205 -0.50 -8.29 -15.00
CA LEU A 205 -1.25 -8.84 -16.13
C LEU A 205 -2.06 -10.06 -15.69
N SER A 206 -3.22 -10.25 -16.31
CA SER A 206 -3.91 -11.55 -16.37
C SER A 206 -3.14 -12.55 -17.25
N ALA A 207 -3.50 -13.84 -17.20
CA ALA A 207 -2.86 -14.86 -18.03
C ALA A 207 -2.99 -14.59 -19.54
N LYS A 208 -4.15 -14.10 -19.99
CA LYS A 208 -4.41 -13.74 -21.41
C LYS A 208 -3.60 -12.53 -21.87
N GLU A 209 -3.38 -11.55 -20.98
CA GLU A 209 -2.54 -10.38 -21.26
C GLU A 209 -1.04 -10.73 -21.25
N GLU A 210 -0.64 -11.65 -20.38
CA GLU A 210 0.71 -12.22 -20.35
C GLU A 210 1.02 -13.01 -21.63
N GLU A 211 0.10 -13.87 -22.09
CA GLU A 211 0.17 -14.55 -23.39
C GLU A 211 0.24 -13.54 -24.55
N LEU A 212 -0.62 -12.51 -24.55
CA LEU A 212 -0.64 -11.48 -25.59
C LEU A 212 0.71 -10.76 -25.73
N ILE A 213 1.39 -10.46 -24.62
CA ILE A 213 2.73 -9.86 -24.65
C ILE A 213 3.78 -10.87 -25.14
N LEU A 214 3.76 -12.10 -24.62
CA LEU A 214 4.71 -13.14 -25.05
C LEU A 214 4.61 -13.42 -26.56
N LYS A 215 3.39 -13.50 -27.10
CA LYS A 215 3.13 -13.70 -28.54
C LYS A 215 3.67 -12.58 -29.43
N ASN A 216 3.72 -11.34 -28.93
CA ASN A 216 4.06 -10.15 -29.74
C ASN A 216 5.45 -9.56 -29.44
N ALA A 217 6.09 -9.94 -28.33
CA ALA A 217 7.34 -9.34 -27.86
C ALA A 217 8.43 -10.35 -27.46
N SER A 218 8.22 -11.65 -27.65
CA SER A 218 9.20 -12.72 -27.31
C SER A 218 10.61 -12.44 -27.84
N ALA A 219 10.76 -12.03 -29.11
CA ALA A 219 12.05 -11.73 -29.72
C ALA A 219 12.81 -10.53 -29.09
N ALA A 220 12.12 -9.69 -28.30
CA ALA A 220 12.74 -8.59 -27.56
C ALA A 220 13.02 -8.93 -26.08
N LEU A 221 12.40 -10.00 -25.56
CA LEU A 221 12.58 -10.51 -24.20
C LEU A 221 13.63 -11.64 -24.16
N LYS A 222 14.23 -11.84 -22.99
CA LYS A 222 15.29 -12.83 -22.71
C LYS A 222 15.00 -13.54 -21.37
N PRO A 223 15.59 -14.72 -21.10
CA PRO A 223 15.38 -15.45 -19.83
C PRO A 223 15.57 -14.60 -18.57
N VAL A 224 16.54 -13.68 -18.55
CA VAL A 224 16.78 -12.74 -17.45
C VAL A 224 15.59 -11.80 -17.17
N ASP A 225 14.79 -11.47 -18.19
CA ASP A 225 13.62 -10.60 -18.02
C ASP A 225 12.43 -11.35 -17.41
N HIS A 226 12.29 -12.62 -17.79
CA HIS A 226 11.32 -13.54 -17.17
C HIS A 226 11.73 -13.86 -15.73
N LEU A 227 13.02 -14.07 -15.46
CA LEU A 227 13.57 -14.25 -14.11
C LEU A 227 13.24 -13.05 -13.22
N LYS A 228 13.51 -11.83 -13.68
CA LYS A 228 13.26 -10.60 -12.90
C LYS A 228 11.77 -10.39 -12.62
N ARG A 229 10.89 -10.65 -13.60
CA ARG A 229 9.42 -10.65 -13.41
C ARG A 229 8.98 -11.73 -12.42
N MET A 230 9.56 -12.93 -12.49
CA MET A 230 9.27 -14.05 -11.58
C MET A 230 9.66 -13.72 -10.14
N GLN A 231 10.88 -13.19 -9.93
CA GLN A 231 11.35 -12.75 -8.62
C GLN A 231 10.42 -11.68 -8.01
N ILE A 232 10.05 -10.64 -8.78
CA ILE A 232 9.09 -9.61 -8.34
C ILE A 232 7.75 -10.24 -7.94
N MET A 233 7.17 -11.09 -8.79
CA MET A 233 5.91 -11.78 -8.50
C MET A 233 5.98 -12.67 -7.24
N LEU A 234 7.12 -13.32 -6.98
CA LEU A 234 7.29 -14.14 -5.78
C LEU A 234 7.41 -13.30 -4.50
N TYR A 235 8.07 -12.14 -4.54
CA TYR A 235 8.01 -11.17 -3.45
C TYR A 235 6.59 -10.57 -3.26
N GLU A 236 5.83 -10.37 -4.34
CA GLU A 236 4.40 -9.99 -4.32
C GLU A 236 3.46 -11.15 -3.91
N ASN A 237 3.97 -12.35 -3.62
CA ASN A 237 3.21 -13.57 -3.33
C ASN A 237 2.23 -14.01 -4.46
N ARG A 238 2.46 -13.57 -5.71
CA ARG A 238 1.68 -13.91 -6.91
C ARG A 238 2.17 -15.21 -7.55
N ILE A 239 2.17 -16.27 -6.75
CA ILE A 239 2.79 -17.58 -7.05
C ILE A 239 2.38 -18.13 -8.43
N ASP A 240 1.08 -18.15 -8.74
CA ASP A 240 0.59 -18.73 -10.01
C ASP A 240 1.05 -17.93 -11.24
N SER A 241 1.31 -16.63 -11.08
CA SER A 241 1.85 -15.79 -12.16
C SER A 241 3.35 -15.99 -12.34
N ALA A 242 4.10 -16.15 -11.24
CA ALA A 242 5.50 -16.55 -11.32
C ALA A 242 5.66 -17.94 -11.96
N GLY A 243 4.76 -18.89 -11.66
CA GLY A 243 4.80 -20.25 -12.19
C GLY A 243 4.72 -20.32 -13.72
N ARG A 244 3.79 -19.56 -14.33
CA ARG A 244 3.63 -19.51 -15.80
C ARG A 244 4.90 -19.09 -16.56
N ILE A 245 5.76 -18.28 -15.94
CA ILE A 245 6.99 -17.76 -16.56
C ILE A 245 8.27 -18.44 -16.06
N ALA A 246 8.20 -19.32 -15.05
CA ALA A 246 9.38 -19.96 -14.45
C ALA A 246 10.20 -20.79 -15.47
N MET A 247 9.54 -21.42 -16.45
CA MET A 247 10.19 -22.13 -17.55
C MET A 247 10.91 -21.17 -18.52
N LEU A 248 10.31 -20.03 -18.85
CA LEU A 248 10.92 -19.00 -19.70
C LEU A 248 12.12 -18.33 -18.99
N ALA A 249 12.06 -18.25 -17.66
CA ALA A 249 13.16 -17.82 -16.80
C ALA A 249 14.28 -18.88 -16.64
N ARG A 250 14.03 -20.14 -17.03
CA ARG A 250 14.88 -21.32 -16.76
C ARG A 250 15.18 -21.52 -15.26
N ALA A 251 14.24 -21.14 -14.40
CA ALA A 251 14.41 -21.01 -12.95
C ALA A 251 13.45 -21.90 -12.13
N GLN A 252 12.99 -23.02 -12.71
CA GLN A 252 11.97 -23.89 -12.10
C GLN A 252 12.38 -24.43 -10.71
N SER A 253 13.65 -24.78 -10.49
CA SER A 253 14.12 -25.28 -9.20
C SER A 253 14.05 -24.20 -8.10
N LEU A 254 14.50 -22.98 -8.43
CA LEU A 254 14.42 -21.79 -7.56
C LEU A 254 12.95 -21.44 -7.23
N PHE A 255 12.06 -21.44 -8.23
CA PHE A 255 10.61 -21.27 -8.04
C PHE A 255 10.04 -22.35 -7.11
N ASN A 256 10.32 -23.63 -7.38
CA ASN A 256 9.80 -24.76 -6.61
C ASN A 256 10.24 -24.73 -5.14
N ALA A 257 11.46 -24.27 -4.85
CA ALA A 257 11.96 -24.10 -3.49
C ALA A 257 11.29 -22.92 -2.76
N PHE A 258 11.16 -21.76 -3.42
CA PHE A 258 10.47 -20.61 -2.84
C PHE A 258 9.01 -20.93 -2.51
N VAL A 259 8.28 -21.57 -3.43
CA VAL A 259 6.87 -21.94 -3.25
C VAL A 259 6.69 -22.96 -2.13
N ALA A 260 7.58 -23.94 -2.02
CA ALA A 260 7.56 -24.89 -0.91
C ALA A 260 7.72 -24.22 0.46
N VAL A 261 8.64 -23.26 0.58
CA VAL A 261 8.76 -22.44 1.80
C VAL A 261 7.51 -21.58 2.01
N ALA A 262 6.99 -20.94 0.95
CA ALA A 262 5.82 -20.06 1.04
C ALA A 262 4.56 -20.80 1.52
N ASN A 263 4.40 -22.06 1.11
CA ASN A 263 3.25 -22.91 1.43
C ASN A 263 3.45 -23.81 2.66
N ASN A 264 4.63 -23.78 3.31
CA ASN A 264 5.01 -24.70 4.40
C ASN A 264 4.97 -26.20 4.00
N ASP A 265 5.36 -26.53 2.76
CA ASP A 265 5.53 -27.92 2.33
C ASP A 265 6.54 -28.64 3.25
N PRO A 266 6.23 -29.81 3.84
CA PRO A 266 7.17 -30.56 4.68
C PRO A 266 8.52 -30.83 3.99
N ARG A 267 8.55 -30.88 2.66
CA ARG A 267 9.75 -31.09 1.82
C ARG A 267 10.50 -29.79 1.50
N ALA A 268 10.16 -28.65 2.12
CA ALA A 268 10.80 -27.37 1.85
C ALA A 268 12.32 -27.39 2.04
N ALA A 269 12.82 -28.09 3.07
CA ALA A 269 14.26 -28.28 3.29
C ALA A 269 14.94 -29.02 2.12
N GLN A 270 14.36 -30.16 1.71
CA GLN A 270 14.84 -30.94 0.56
C GLN A 270 14.83 -30.10 -0.72
N LYS A 271 13.76 -29.34 -0.97
CA LYS A 271 13.63 -28.49 -2.17
C LYS A 271 14.62 -27.33 -2.17
N LEU A 272 14.91 -26.68 -1.02
CA LEU A 272 15.97 -25.67 -0.89
C LEU A 272 17.36 -26.26 -1.18
N GLN A 273 17.64 -27.47 -0.69
CA GLN A 273 18.89 -28.19 -0.97
C GLN A 273 19.01 -28.56 -2.45
N ALA A 274 17.93 -29.02 -3.08
CA ALA A 274 17.86 -29.46 -4.47
C ALA A 274 17.86 -28.33 -5.52
N VAL A 275 17.90 -27.05 -5.14
CA VAL A 275 18.02 -25.93 -6.10
C VAL A 275 19.32 -26.02 -6.90
N ASP A 276 19.26 -25.78 -8.22
CA ASP A 276 20.41 -25.89 -9.12
C ASP A 276 21.60 -25.00 -8.73
N ARG A 277 22.82 -25.42 -9.12
CA ARG A 277 24.08 -24.73 -8.80
C ARG A 277 24.07 -23.25 -9.23
N SER A 278 23.43 -22.94 -10.36
CA SER A 278 23.30 -21.57 -10.90
C SER A 278 22.58 -20.59 -9.97
N TRP A 279 21.69 -21.07 -9.10
CA TRP A 279 20.86 -20.22 -8.23
C TRP A 279 21.34 -20.20 -6.78
N LYS A 280 22.46 -20.87 -6.45
CA LYS A 280 22.96 -20.96 -5.06
C LYS A 280 23.36 -19.61 -4.44
N GLN A 281 23.65 -18.60 -5.27
CA GLN A 281 23.94 -17.23 -4.86
C GLN A 281 22.79 -16.25 -5.17
N ASP A 282 21.61 -16.74 -5.61
CA ASP A 282 20.49 -15.87 -5.93
C ASP A 282 19.85 -15.30 -4.64
N PRO A 283 19.67 -13.98 -4.51
CA PRO A 283 19.06 -13.39 -3.31
C PRO A 283 17.68 -13.94 -2.97
N LEU A 284 16.88 -14.37 -3.98
CA LEU A 284 15.57 -14.99 -3.74
C LEU A 284 15.71 -16.33 -3.01
N LEU A 285 16.77 -17.10 -3.27
CA LEU A 285 17.05 -18.35 -2.55
C LEU A 285 17.44 -18.08 -1.10
N GLN A 286 18.29 -17.08 -0.88
CA GLN A 286 18.67 -16.65 0.48
C GLN A 286 17.45 -16.18 1.27
N PHE A 287 16.56 -15.38 0.65
CA PHE A 287 15.31 -14.94 1.27
C PHE A 287 14.36 -16.11 1.58
N ALA A 288 14.24 -17.10 0.68
CA ALA A 288 13.47 -18.31 0.94
C ALA A 288 14.06 -19.12 2.11
N HIS A 289 15.39 -19.28 2.17
CA HIS A 289 16.05 -19.99 3.27
C HIS A 289 15.88 -19.25 4.61
N ILE A 290 16.00 -17.91 4.64
CA ILE A 290 15.70 -17.10 5.83
C ILE A 290 14.25 -17.31 6.31
N ARG A 291 13.27 -17.24 5.39
CA ARG A 291 11.85 -17.49 5.70
C ARG A 291 11.61 -18.90 6.23
N TYR A 292 12.29 -19.91 5.70
CA TYR A 292 12.21 -21.29 6.19
C TYR A 292 12.76 -21.42 7.61
N LEU A 293 13.95 -20.88 7.89
CA LEU A 293 14.56 -20.89 9.21
C LEU A 293 13.66 -20.19 10.23
N ARG A 294 13.08 -19.02 9.90
CA ARG A 294 12.12 -18.36 10.80
C ARG A 294 10.85 -19.19 11.00
N ARG A 295 10.24 -19.70 9.92
CA ARG A 295 8.99 -20.50 10.01
C ARG A 295 9.15 -21.82 10.76
N THR A 296 10.39 -22.29 10.95
CA THR A 296 10.74 -23.48 11.75
C THR A 296 11.36 -23.15 13.12
N GLY A 297 11.23 -21.90 13.60
CA GLY A 297 11.70 -21.47 14.92
C GLY A 297 13.22 -21.29 15.05
N GLN A 298 13.99 -21.48 13.97
CA GLN A 298 15.46 -21.39 13.94
C GLN A 298 15.93 -19.92 13.87
N TYR A 299 15.37 -19.06 14.72
CA TYR A 299 15.49 -17.61 14.62
C TYR A 299 16.93 -17.08 14.67
N SER A 300 17.82 -17.71 15.46
CA SER A 300 19.22 -17.29 15.53
C SER A 300 19.99 -17.63 14.23
N ALA A 301 19.62 -18.70 13.53
CA ALA A 301 20.15 -19.03 12.21
C ALA A 301 19.58 -18.08 11.14
N ALA A 302 18.27 -17.79 11.20
CA ALA A 302 17.62 -16.81 10.32
C ALA A 302 18.26 -15.41 10.44
N ALA A 303 18.53 -14.94 11.65
CA ALA A 303 19.25 -13.70 11.92
C ALA A 303 20.68 -13.72 11.33
N THR A 304 21.43 -14.80 11.57
CA THR A 304 22.79 -14.98 11.05
C THR A 304 22.83 -14.94 9.52
N LEU A 305 21.84 -15.52 8.85
CA LEU A 305 21.72 -15.51 7.39
C LEU A 305 21.22 -14.15 6.84
N MET A 306 20.35 -13.45 7.58
CA MET A 306 19.86 -12.10 7.25
C MET A 306 20.93 -11.01 7.42
N MET A 307 21.90 -11.20 8.31
CA MET A 307 23.09 -10.34 8.41
C MET A 307 24.04 -10.49 7.21
N LYS A 308 23.92 -11.57 6.44
CA LYS A 308 24.65 -11.81 5.18
C LYS A 308 23.82 -11.45 3.92
N ALA A 309 22.69 -10.76 4.06
CA ALA A 309 21.88 -10.34 2.92
C ALA A 309 22.60 -9.28 2.04
N PRO A 310 22.27 -9.14 0.75
CA PRO A 310 22.79 -8.08 -0.11
C PRO A 310 22.56 -6.68 0.48
N LYS A 311 23.53 -5.78 0.27
CA LYS A 311 23.51 -4.40 0.78
C LYS A 311 23.09 -3.36 -0.28
N ASP A 312 22.85 -3.78 -1.52
CA ASP A 312 22.38 -2.94 -2.61
C ASP A 312 20.90 -3.22 -2.93
N ALA A 313 20.18 -2.20 -3.37
CA ALA A 313 18.74 -2.33 -3.64
C ALA A 313 18.41 -3.13 -4.91
N ALA A 314 19.35 -3.27 -5.85
CA ALA A 314 19.12 -3.91 -7.13
C ALA A 314 19.11 -5.45 -7.01
N SER A 315 20.01 -6.01 -6.21
CA SER A 315 20.07 -7.44 -5.86
C SER A 315 18.90 -7.87 -4.99
N LEU A 316 18.43 -7.01 -4.07
CA LEU A 316 17.27 -7.32 -3.23
C LEU A 316 15.96 -7.41 -4.01
N ILE A 317 15.86 -6.69 -5.15
CA ILE A 317 14.71 -6.57 -6.08
C ILE A 317 13.45 -5.93 -5.46
N ASN A 318 13.06 -6.34 -4.26
CA ASN A 318 12.00 -5.73 -3.45
C ASN A 318 12.53 -5.51 -2.02
N PRO A 319 13.26 -4.40 -1.75
CA PRO A 319 13.84 -4.12 -0.44
C PRO A 319 12.82 -4.10 0.70
N ASP A 320 11.58 -3.64 0.45
CA ASP A 320 10.50 -3.62 1.44
C ASP A 320 10.05 -5.03 1.89
N ALA A 321 10.08 -6.02 0.99
CA ALA A 321 9.82 -7.42 1.37
C ALA A 321 10.93 -7.98 2.28
N TRP A 322 12.20 -7.57 2.05
CA TRP A 322 13.30 -7.87 2.96
C TRP A 322 13.18 -7.14 4.30
N TRP A 323 12.70 -5.89 4.31
CA TRP A 323 12.42 -5.15 5.55
C TRP A 323 11.39 -5.88 6.43
N ILE A 324 10.28 -6.35 5.85
CA ILE A 324 9.24 -7.08 6.60
C ILE A 324 9.83 -8.30 7.32
N GLU A 325 10.59 -9.13 6.62
CA GLU A 325 11.21 -10.33 7.21
C GLU A 325 12.29 -9.98 8.26
N ARG A 326 13.13 -8.97 7.96
CA ARG A 326 14.19 -8.43 8.84
C ARG A 326 13.61 -7.91 10.16
N ARG A 327 12.50 -7.16 10.08
CA ARG A 327 11.72 -6.64 11.21
C ARG A 327 11.04 -7.73 12.03
N THR A 328 10.58 -8.82 11.41
CA THR A 328 10.04 -9.96 12.16
C THR A 328 11.17 -10.63 12.94
N ILE A 329 12.27 -11.00 12.28
CA ILE A 329 13.41 -11.66 12.94
C ILE A 329 13.99 -10.81 14.08
N SER A 330 14.05 -9.48 13.93
CA SER A 330 14.52 -8.59 15.01
C SER A 330 13.62 -8.58 16.25
N ARG A 331 12.34 -8.97 16.14
CA ARG A 331 11.44 -9.15 17.28
C ARG A 331 11.71 -10.47 17.98
N GLU A 332 11.81 -11.57 17.22
CA GLU A 332 12.23 -12.87 17.76
C GLU A 332 13.61 -12.77 18.48
N MET A 333 14.50 -11.88 18.03
CA MET A 333 15.76 -11.59 18.71
C MET A 333 15.58 -10.82 20.04
N LEU A 334 14.53 -10.02 20.23
CA LEU A 334 14.21 -9.48 21.56
C LEU A 334 13.63 -10.55 22.48
N ASP A 335 12.73 -11.40 21.97
CA ASP A 335 12.07 -12.44 22.75
C ASP A 335 13.08 -13.51 23.22
N LEU A 336 14.16 -13.73 22.45
CA LEU A 336 15.35 -14.51 22.84
C LEU A 336 16.38 -13.73 23.69
N ASN A 337 16.06 -12.53 24.18
CA ASN A 337 16.92 -11.63 24.95
C ASN A 337 18.27 -11.26 24.28
N LYS A 338 18.26 -11.01 22.97
CA LYS A 338 19.43 -10.62 22.14
C LYS A 338 19.28 -9.22 21.53
N PRO A 339 19.08 -8.14 22.33
CA PRO A 339 18.75 -6.81 21.81
C PRO A 339 19.82 -6.17 20.93
N LYS A 340 21.10 -6.50 21.13
CA LYS A 340 22.19 -6.05 20.24
C LYS A 340 22.00 -6.56 18.80
N ILE A 341 21.56 -7.81 18.63
CA ILE A 341 21.29 -8.42 17.32
C ILE A 341 19.97 -7.87 16.74
N ALA A 342 18.94 -7.70 17.56
CA ALA A 342 17.70 -7.04 17.15
C ALA A 342 17.96 -5.64 16.55
N TYR A 343 18.79 -4.83 17.21
CA TYR A 343 19.24 -3.54 16.72
C TYR A 343 20.04 -3.63 15.41
N GLN A 344 21.10 -4.46 15.36
CA GLN A 344 21.95 -4.62 14.18
C GLN A 344 21.15 -5.02 12.92
N LEU A 345 20.15 -5.88 13.09
CA LEU A 345 19.25 -6.30 12.01
C LEU A 345 18.49 -5.11 11.41
N VAL A 346 17.90 -4.22 12.23
CA VAL A 346 17.05 -3.12 11.71
C VAL A 346 17.80 -1.84 11.36
N ALA A 347 18.96 -1.60 11.98
CA ALA A 347 19.82 -0.46 11.65
C ALA A 347 20.50 -0.58 10.26
N THR A 348 20.45 -1.76 9.64
CA THR A 348 21.02 -2.03 8.31
C THR A 348 19.90 -2.19 7.28
N TYR A 349 19.69 -1.17 6.44
CA TYR A 349 18.77 -1.22 5.30
C TYR A 349 19.26 -0.40 4.10
N THR A 350 18.67 -0.64 2.92
CA THR A 350 18.96 0.07 1.67
C THR A 350 17.69 0.15 0.82
N GLY A 351 17.53 1.18 -0.01
CA GLY A 351 16.49 1.25 -1.05
C GLY A 351 15.02 1.10 -0.64
N LEU A 352 14.68 1.21 0.65
CA LEU A 352 13.31 1.09 1.16
C LEU A 352 12.44 2.25 0.69
N THR A 353 11.13 2.03 0.57
CA THR A 353 10.17 3.14 0.44
C THR A 353 10.24 4.11 1.64
N PRO A 354 9.88 5.41 1.47
CA PRO A 354 9.76 6.39 2.55
C PRO A 354 9.08 5.89 3.83
N SER A 355 8.03 5.06 3.69
CA SER A 355 7.27 4.51 4.82
C SER A 355 7.97 3.34 5.51
N SER A 356 8.62 2.44 4.76
CA SER A 356 9.42 1.35 5.35
C SER A 356 10.73 1.86 5.95
N ALA A 357 11.38 2.86 5.35
CA ALA A 357 12.55 3.52 5.93
C ALA A 357 12.20 4.18 7.28
N ALA A 358 11.10 4.93 7.34
CA ALA A 358 10.60 5.54 8.58
C ALA A 358 10.19 4.50 9.64
N ASP A 359 9.69 3.32 9.22
CA ASP A 359 9.42 2.20 10.13
C ASP A 359 10.71 1.49 10.58
N ALA A 360 11.75 1.41 9.75
CA ALA A 360 13.06 0.87 10.10
C ALA A 360 13.80 1.73 11.14
N GLU A 361 13.90 3.03 10.88
CA GLU A 361 14.42 4.02 11.83
C GLU A 361 13.63 3.98 13.16
N PHE A 362 12.31 3.78 13.10
CA PHE A 362 11.52 3.62 14.32
C PHE A 362 11.91 2.38 15.16
N HIS A 363 12.19 1.23 14.56
CA HIS A 363 12.62 0.05 15.34
C HIS A 363 14.06 0.22 15.83
N ALA A 364 14.97 0.77 15.01
CA ALA A 364 16.34 1.04 15.42
C ALA A 364 16.40 1.98 16.64
N GLY A 365 15.68 3.12 16.58
CA GLY A 365 15.59 4.05 17.70
C GLY A 365 14.88 3.48 18.93
N TRP A 366 13.83 2.67 18.74
CA TRP A 366 13.12 2.04 19.87
C TRP A 366 13.96 0.97 20.56
N TYR A 367 14.71 0.15 19.82
CA TYR A 367 15.66 -0.82 20.39
C TYR A 367 16.82 -0.11 21.11
N ALA A 368 17.38 0.95 20.51
CA ALA A 368 18.42 1.77 21.15
C ALA A 368 17.94 2.36 22.49
N LEU A 369 16.77 3.01 22.51
CA LEU A 369 16.24 3.64 23.72
C LEU A 369 15.83 2.65 24.81
N ARG A 370 15.20 1.53 24.44
CA ARG A 370 14.47 0.68 25.39
C ARG A 370 15.20 -0.58 25.84
N PHE A 371 16.26 -0.98 25.14
CA PHE A 371 17.01 -2.21 25.44
C PHE A 371 18.53 -2.02 25.43
N LEU A 372 19.06 -1.15 24.57
CA LEU A 372 20.49 -0.78 24.61
C LEU A 372 20.77 0.34 25.62
N HIS A 373 19.73 1.05 26.08
CA HIS A 373 19.82 2.20 26.98
C HIS A 373 20.67 3.35 26.43
N ASP A 374 20.69 3.49 25.09
CA ASP A 374 21.39 4.57 24.39
C ASP A 374 20.38 5.60 23.83
N PRO A 375 20.08 6.67 24.59
CA PRO A 375 19.20 7.72 24.11
C PRO A 375 19.83 8.61 23.03
N LYS A 376 21.17 8.67 22.90
CA LYS A 376 21.82 9.47 21.86
C LYS A 376 21.64 8.82 20.49
N LEU A 377 21.89 7.51 20.42
CA LEU A 377 21.62 6.69 19.24
C LEU A 377 20.13 6.65 18.91
N ALA A 378 19.25 6.57 19.93
CA ALA A 378 17.82 6.65 19.72
C ALA A 378 17.37 7.97 19.07
N MET A 379 17.90 9.11 19.52
CA MET A 379 17.60 10.42 18.94
C MET A 379 18.04 10.50 17.47
N HIS A 380 19.24 10.00 17.14
CA HIS A 380 19.74 9.93 15.76
C HIS A 380 18.77 9.19 14.81
N HIS A 381 18.21 8.06 15.24
CA HIS A 381 17.20 7.35 14.47
C HIS A 381 15.85 8.11 14.40
N PHE A 382 15.33 8.59 15.54
CA PHE A 382 14.01 9.23 15.55
C PHE A 382 13.96 10.58 14.79
N THR A 383 15.07 11.33 14.73
CA THR A 383 15.17 12.57 13.95
C THR A 383 15.01 12.38 12.44
N ARG A 384 15.37 11.20 11.91
CA ARG A 384 15.24 10.86 10.48
C ARG A 384 13.80 10.60 10.05
N ILE A 385 12.97 10.04 10.94
CA ILE A 385 11.56 9.69 10.65
C ILE A 385 10.76 10.85 10.01
N PRO A 386 10.75 12.08 10.57
CA PRO A 386 10.01 13.21 9.98
C PRO A 386 10.64 13.78 8.70
N GLN A 387 11.90 13.44 8.39
CA GLN A 387 12.59 13.80 7.14
C GLN A 387 12.23 12.81 6.02
N LEU A 388 12.20 11.52 6.34
CA LEU A 388 11.99 10.43 5.37
C LEU A 388 10.58 10.37 4.78
N SER A 389 9.54 10.68 5.56
CA SER A 389 8.15 10.43 5.14
C SER A 389 7.27 11.68 5.17
N PRO A 390 6.45 11.95 4.13
CA PRO A 390 5.49 13.04 4.14
C PRO A 390 4.32 12.79 5.12
N HIS A 391 4.02 11.52 5.44
CA HIS A 391 2.80 11.14 6.15
C HIS A 391 2.75 11.66 7.60
N HIS A 392 1.68 12.38 7.94
CA HIS A 392 1.47 13.03 9.24
C HIS A 392 1.60 12.08 10.44
N PHE A 393 1.09 10.84 10.34
CA PHE A 393 1.18 9.86 11.43
C PHE A 393 2.61 9.33 11.67
N LEU A 394 3.48 9.35 10.66
CA LEU A 394 4.90 9.01 10.82
C LEU A 394 5.68 10.21 11.36
N LYS A 395 5.46 11.42 10.84
CA LYS A 395 6.02 12.66 11.40
C LYS A 395 5.70 12.80 12.89
N SER A 396 4.43 12.59 13.27
CA SER A 396 4.00 12.64 14.68
C SER A 396 4.65 11.56 15.54
N ARG A 397 4.82 10.33 15.02
CA ARG A 397 5.53 9.25 15.73
C ARG A 397 6.98 9.63 16.00
N GLY A 398 7.69 10.15 14.99
CA GLY A 398 9.06 10.61 15.12
C GLY A 398 9.19 11.68 16.21
N TYR A 399 8.45 12.77 16.09
CA TYR A 399 8.47 13.86 17.07
C TYR A 399 8.08 13.41 18.49
N TYR A 400 7.07 12.54 18.65
CA TYR A 400 6.74 12.02 19.99
C TYR A 400 7.91 11.25 20.61
N TRP A 401 8.56 10.35 19.86
CA TRP A 401 9.67 9.55 20.38
C TRP A 401 10.97 10.34 20.54
N MET A 402 11.20 11.40 19.74
CA MET A 402 12.22 12.41 20.03
C MET A 402 11.94 13.08 21.38
N GLY A 403 10.69 13.51 21.65
CA GLY A 403 10.30 14.08 22.94
C GLY A 403 10.52 13.11 24.11
N ARG A 404 10.10 11.84 23.96
CA ARG A 404 10.38 10.78 24.96
C ARG A 404 11.87 10.50 25.18
N THR A 405 12.71 10.78 24.19
CA THR A 405 14.17 10.60 24.28
C THR A 405 14.82 11.80 24.96
N ALA A 406 14.37 13.02 24.66
CA ALA A 406 14.78 14.24 25.35
C ALA A 406 14.42 14.21 26.85
N GLU A 407 13.24 13.70 27.22
CA GLU A 407 12.88 13.42 28.64
C GLU A 407 13.92 12.56 29.36
N ILE A 408 14.48 11.54 28.70
CA ILE A 408 15.46 10.59 29.26
C ILE A 408 16.87 11.20 29.31
N LEU A 409 17.14 12.21 28.48
CA LEU A 409 18.37 13.00 28.48
C LEU A 409 18.34 14.18 29.49
N GLY A 410 17.21 14.42 30.17
CA GLY A 410 16.99 15.60 31.02
C GLY A 410 16.69 16.90 30.25
N ASP A 411 16.63 16.84 28.93
CA ASP A 411 16.34 17.99 28.06
C ASP A 411 14.83 18.26 28.00
N HIS A 412 14.33 18.90 29.06
CA HIS A 412 12.92 19.23 29.21
C HIS A 412 12.43 20.29 28.22
N GLU A 413 13.33 21.09 27.61
CA GLU A 413 12.95 22.10 26.63
C GLU A 413 12.69 21.48 25.26
N ASN A 414 13.67 20.73 24.72
CA ASN A 414 13.45 20.02 23.46
C ASN A 414 12.38 18.93 23.60
N ALA A 415 12.21 18.33 24.78
CA ALA A 415 11.06 17.45 25.05
C ALA A 415 9.73 18.15 24.78
N ARG A 416 9.50 19.34 25.37
CA ARG A 416 8.29 20.16 25.12
C ARG A 416 8.17 20.53 23.64
N HIS A 417 9.24 21.02 23.01
CA HIS A 417 9.24 21.40 21.59
C HIS A 417 8.84 20.24 20.68
N TYR A 418 9.40 19.06 20.88
CA TYR A 418 9.07 17.88 20.09
C TYR A 418 7.65 17.36 20.36
N PHE A 419 7.15 17.40 21.60
CA PHE A 419 5.73 17.12 21.86
C PHE A 419 4.81 18.13 21.16
N HIS A 420 5.13 19.43 21.15
CA HIS A 420 4.33 20.42 20.41
C HIS A 420 4.30 20.11 18.90
N ARG A 421 5.44 19.71 18.31
CA ARG A 421 5.50 19.27 16.90
C ARG A 421 4.70 18.01 16.61
N ALA A 422 4.62 17.07 17.56
CA ALA A 422 3.77 15.89 17.45
C ALA A 422 2.28 16.23 17.61
N ALA A 423 1.92 17.06 18.60
CA ALA A 423 0.55 17.44 18.92
C ALA A 423 -0.16 18.20 17.77
N ARG A 424 0.59 18.89 16.89
CA ARG A 424 0.06 19.47 15.64
C ARG A 424 -0.62 18.44 14.71
N PHE A 425 -0.38 17.14 14.90
CA PHE A 425 -1.05 16.04 14.21
C PHE A 425 -2.08 15.34 15.12
N ASN A 426 -2.98 16.13 15.71
CA ASN A 426 -3.92 15.74 16.78
C ASN A 426 -4.91 14.60 16.46
N ILE A 427 -5.21 14.34 15.19
CA ILE A 427 -5.99 13.16 14.75
C ILE A 427 -5.19 11.85 14.78
N THR A 428 -3.89 11.90 15.10
CA THR A 428 -3.01 10.72 15.14
C THR A 428 -2.72 10.30 16.58
N TYR A 429 -2.64 9.00 16.83
CA TYR A 429 -2.37 8.43 18.16
C TYR A 429 -1.17 9.09 18.88
N TYR A 430 -0.07 9.31 18.17
CA TYR A 430 1.12 9.94 18.75
C TYR A 430 0.96 11.45 18.98
N GLY A 431 0.10 12.13 18.22
CA GLY A 431 -0.27 13.53 18.48
C GLY A 431 -1.14 13.65 19.72
N GLN A 432 -2.06 12.71 19.95
CA GLN A 432 -2.90 12.64 21.15
C GLN A 432 -2.07 12.33 22.40
N LEU A 433 -1.13 11.38 22.32
CA LEU A 433 -0.16 11.12 23.40
C LEU A 433 0.74 12.33 23.69
N ALA A 434 1.10 13.12 22.67
CA ALA A 434 1.91 14.33 22.85
C ALA A 434 1.09 15.47 23.49
N ALA A 435 -0.14 15.70 23.03
CA ALA A 435 -1.07 16.66 23.64
C ALA A 435 -1.34 16.32 25.12
N SER A 436 -1.57 15.03 25.43
CA SER A 436 -1.69 14.52 26.79
C SER A 436 -0.44 14.79 27.63
N ARG A 437 0.77 14.58 27.08
CA ARG A 437 2.05 14.93 27.76
C ARG A 437 2.26 16.43 27.97
N LEU A 438 1.61 17.28 27.18
CA LEU A 438 1.59 18.73 27.36
C LEU A 438 0.42 19.21 28.24
N ASN A 439 -0.33 18.30 28.89
CA ASN A 439 -1.55 18.58 29.66
C ASN A 439 -2.66 19.30 28.86
N GLN A 440 -2.64 19.20 27.53
CA GLN A 440 -3.64 19.82 26.65
C GLN A 440 -4.96 19.03 26.70
N LYS A 441 -5.92 19.51 27.49
CA LYS A 441 -7.22 18.85 27.72
C LYS A 441 -8.18 18.90 26.53
N SER A 442 -7.92 19.75 25.53
CA SER A 442 -8.77 19.90 24.34
C SER A 442 -8.08 19.36 23.09
N LEU A 443 -8.72 18.40 22.42
CA LEU A 443 -8.36 18.00 21.06
C LEU A 443 -8.99 19.01 20.09
N ALA A 444 -8.23 20.03 19.72
CA ALA A 444 -8.65 21.05 18.74
C ALA A 444 -8.72 20.48 17.32
N PHE A 445 -9.75 19.69 17.02
CA PHE A 445 -10.03 19.21 15.67
C PHE A 445 -10.17 20.40 14.72
N PRO A 446 -9.46 20.44 13.57
CA PRO A 446 -9.73 21.42 12.53
C PRO A 446 -11.19 21.31 12.09
N SER A 447 -11.93 22.41 12.07
CA SER A 447 -13.31 22.41 11.60
C SER A 447 -13.34 22.08 10.11
N LEU A 448 -14.27 21.21 9.69
CA LEU A 448 -14.34 20.73 8.29
C LEU A 448 -14.57 21.87 7.28
N ASN A 449 -15.03 23.03 7.73
CA ASN A 449 -15.47 24.13 6.89
C ASN A 449 -14.32 24.94 6.26
N GLN A 450 -13.09 24.90 6.79
CA GLN A 450 -12.00 25.77 6.28
C GLN A 450 -11.24 25.23 5.06
N GLN A 451 -11.31 23.94 4.73
CA GLN A 451 -10.69 23.41 3.49
C GLN A 451 -11.64 23.35 2.29
N LEU A 452 -12.96 23.45 2.49
CA LEU A 452 -13.94 23.48 1.41
C LEU A 452 -14.23 24.90 0.88
N LEU A 453 -13.93 25.95 1.67
CA LEU A 453 -14.09 27.35 1.25
C LEU A 453 -12.85 27.93 0.56
N ASN A 454 -11.65 27.41 0.81
CA ASN A 454 -10.39 27.86 0.19
C ASN A 454 -10.04 27.11 -1.10
N GLY A 455 -11.04 26.57 -1.80
CA GLY A 455 -10.87 25.77 -3.03
C GLY A 455 -10.47 26.55 -4.28
N ASN A 456 -9.73 27.67 -4.15
CA ASN A 456 -9.44 28.57 -5.27
C ASN A 456 -8.05 29.26 -5.25
N VAL A 457 -7.07 28.72 -4.49
CA VAL A 457 -5.67 29.20 -4.52
C VAL A 457 -4.67 28.03 -4.52
N LEU A 458 -4.65 27.24 -5.61
CA LEU A 458 -3.50 26.41 -6.03
C LEU A 458 -3.43 26.30 -7.56
N ALA A 459 -3.60 27.44 -8.25
CA ALA A 459 -3.08 27.65 -9.59
C ALA A 459 -1.85 28.56 -9.46
N HIS A 460 -0.82 28.32 -10.28
CA HIS A 460 0.51 28.94 -10.19
C HIS A 460 1.33 28.55 -8.95
N GLU A 461 1.94 27.36 -9.01
CA GLU A 461 3.39 27.32 -8.84
C GLU A 461 3.98 26.34 -9.88
N LYS A 462 4.74 26.91 -10.82
CA LYS A 462 5.56 26.23 -11.82
C LYS A 462 6.90 26.95 -11.85
N LEU A 463 7.95 26.25 -11.43
CA LEU A 463 9.28 26.26 -12.05
C LEU A 463 10.00 24.98 -11.58
#